data_AF-A0A7R8ZXA1-F1
#
_entry.id   AF-A0A7R8ZXA1-F1
#
_cell.length_a   1.000
_cell.length_b   1.000
_cell.length_c   1.000
_cell.angle_alpha   90.00
_cell.angle_beta   90.00
_cell.angle_gamma   90.00
#
_symmetry.space_group_name_H-M   'P 1'
#
loop_
_entity.id
_entity.type
_entity.pdbx_description
1 polymer ?
#
loop_
_entity_poly.entity_id
_entity_poly.type
_entity_poly.pdbx_seq_one_letter_code
_entity_poly.pdbx_strand_id
1 'polypeptide(L)'
;FFYLALSYLATGECRKASECFQDLLRSSTLSPPLLWTLFGDLQGALEDDPRFFLALKADYALKALGRRDLCAELDDRARSVVRGKEEKLRLLSVELPHRIALREWEAAWDCLRAITDAEERAHSLGELVTALCRQGALQELITQCGEEDREQVVRLLEQKAAGSDLKHEKFYEFLYTFHTHRMCYRDAAAAMFELGQRLAQETSSGSVESVERQVNAYLMSINSLSLCEPRDQWIERPPRNRPGNVTSTKRSQDDRPRLEDVDFEVSPVVELSEIRNQYELALARRTLSRPPTSNLVCNPLTPSEAVSLLGSSGHFRLALQLSRSLDADPTPALIALTDRVSLFATGQASADGKEKGNDWLTEGETID
;
A
#
# COMPACT_ATOMS: atom_id res chain seq x y z
N PHE A 1 5.33 28.68 36.69
CA PHE A 1 4.25 28.52 35.70
C PHE A 1 4.24 27.16 35.01
N PHE A 2 5.38 26.59 34.60
CA PHE A 2 5.37 25.32 33.85
C PHE A 2 4.82 24.11 34.63
N TYR A 3 5.36 23.83 35.82
CA TYR A 3 4.85 22.75 36.69
C TYR A 3 3.40 22.98 37.14
N LEU A 4 3.01 24.25 37.26
CA LEU A 4 1.62 24.62 37.56
C LEU A 4 0.70 24.27 36.37
N ALA A 5 1.11 24.60 35.14
CA ALA A 5 0.39 24.21 33.93
C ALA A 5 0.29 22.68 33.78
N LEU A 6 1.36 21.94 34.08
CA LEU A 6 1.33 20.47 34.11
C LEU A 6 0.41 19.90 35.19
N SER A 7 0.36 20.52 36.38
CA SER A 7 -0.59 20.11 37.42
C SER A 7 -2.04 20.38 36.99
N TYR A 8 -2.31 21.51 36.32
CA TYR A 8 -3.64 21.81 35.78
C TYR A 8 -4.05 20.88 34.64
N LEU A 9 -3.09 20.42 33.82
CA LEU A 9 -3.32 19.37 32.83
C LEU A 9 -3.67 18.03 33.50
N ALA A 10 -2.94 17.65 34.56
CA ALA A 10 -3.21 16.42 35.31
C ALA A 10 -4.56 16.46 36.04
N THR A 11 -5.05 17.64 36.43
CA THR A 11 -6.37 17.82 37.04
C THR A 11 -7.48 18.08 36.02
N GLY A 12 -7.19 18.10 34.71
CA GLY A 12 -8.16 18.32 33.64
C GLY A 12 -8.63 19.78 33.45
N GLU A 13 -8.05 20.74 34.17
CA GLU A 13 -8.38 22.16 34.07
C GLU A 13 -7.63 22.84 32.90
N CYS A 14 -8.02 22.47 31.68
CA CYS A 14 -7.29 22.84 30.45
C CYS A 14 -7.23 24.36 30.17
N ARG A 15 -8.24 25.14 30.60
CA ARG A 15 -8.28 26.60 30.38
C ARG A 15 -7.20 27.33 31.18
N LYS A 16 -7.08 27.02 32.46
CA LYS A 16 -6.06 27.61 33.35
C LYS A 16 -4.66 27.12 32.97
N ALA A 17 -4.54 25.89 32.50
CA ALA A 17 -3.30 25.38 31.93
C ALA A 17 -2.87 26.20 30.70
N SER A 18 -3.79 26.46 29.76
CA SER A 18 -3.51 27.29 28.57
C SER A 18 -3.11 28.72 28.94
N GLU A 19 -3.82 29.37 29.86
CA GLU A 19 -3.43 30.71 30.38
C GLU A 19 -2.03 30.68 31.00
N CYS A 20 -1.72 29.67 31.81
CA CYS A 20 -0.38 29.50 32.38
C CYS A 20 0.70 29.28 31.31
N PHE A 21 0.40 28.58 30.22
CA PHE A 21 1.31 28.41 29.09
C PHE A 21 1.49 29.72 28.31
N GLN A 22 0.41 30.47 28.07
CA GLN A 22 0.44 31.78 27.40
C GLN A 22 1.26 32.80 28.19
N ASP A 23 1.12 32.82 29.52
CA ASP A 23 1.93 33.68 30.38
C ASP A 23 3.39 33.24 30.42
N LEU A 24 3.65 31.94 30.26
CA LEU A 24 5.01 31.43 30.12
C LEU A 24 5.67 31.88 28.81
N LEU A 25 4.90 31.89 27.71
CA LEU A 25 5.35 32.40 26.41
C LEU A 25 5.66 33.91 26.45
N ARG A 26 4.97 34.67 27.31
CA ARG A 26 5.24 36.10 27.56
C ARG A 26 6.47 36.34 28.44
N SER A 27 6.78 35.40 29.33
CA SER A 27 7.84 35.58 30.32
C SER A 27 9.24 35.39 29.70
N SER A 28 10.13 36.36 29.93
CA SER A 28 11.51 36.31 29.41
C SER A 28 12.42 35.32 30.14
N THR A 29 11.95 34.70 31.22
CA THR A 29 12.73 33.90 32.17
C THR A 29 12.38 32.42 32.04
N LEU A 30 12.66 31.83 30.88
CA LEU A 30 12.68 30.38 30.74
C LEU A 30 14.09 29.91 31.07
N SER A 31 14.25 29.14 32.16
CA SER A 31 15.56 28.55 32.44
C SER A 31 15.77 27.35 31.50
N PRO A 32 16.82 27.37 30.65
CA PRO A 32 17.10 26.28 29.73
C PRO A 32 17.40 24.91 30.39
N PRO A 33 17.96 24.78 31.61
CA PRO A 33 18.31 23.46 32.14
C PRO A 33 17.12 22.60 32.56
N LEU A 34 15.97 23.18 32.90
CA LEU A 34 14.73 22.42 33.20
C LEU A 34 14.04 21.92 31.93
N LEU A 35 14.32 22.55 30.80
CA LEU A 35 13.84 22.15 29.49
C LEU A 35 14.72 21.01 28.98
N TRP A 36 16.04 21.13 29.08
CA TRP A 36 16.98 20.06 28.67
C TRP A 36 16.74 18.71 29.36
N THR A 37 16.31 18.69 30.62
CA THR A 37 15.98 17.44 31.35
C THR A 37 14.68 16.79 30.89
N LEU A 38 13.77 17.55 30.26
CA LEU A 38 12.48 17.08 29.73
C LEU A 38 12.46 16.89 28.20
N PHE A 39 13.44 17.46 27.49
CA PHE A 39 13.59 17.43 26.03
C PHE A 39 14.88 16.70 25.59
N GLY A 40 15.33 15.70 26.37
CA GLY A 40 16.63 15.04 26.23
C GLY A 40 17.05 14.60 24.82
N ASP A 41 16.10 14.48 23.88
CA ASP A 41 16.35 14.08 22.49
C ASP A 41 16.63 15.25 21.52
N LEU A 42 16.41 16.51 21.92
CA LEU A 42 16.53 17.70 21.04
C LEU A 42 17.77 18.57 21.36
N GLN A 43 18.81 17.98 21.96
CA GLN A 43 20.01 18.69 22.44
C GLN A 43 20.72 19.59 21.41
N GLY A 44 20.56 19.34 20.10
CA GLY A 44 21.16 20.17 19.05
C GLY A 44 20.33 21.36 18.56
N ALA A 45 19.04 21.44 18.91
CA ALA A 45 18.09 22.41 18.34
C ALA A 45 17.63 23.50 19.33
N LEU A 46 18.18 23.51 20.54
CA LEU A 46 17.69 24.26 21.70
C LEU A 46 18.36 25.62 21.93
N GLU A 47 19.21 26.08 21.00
CA GLU A 47 19.99 27.30 21.20
C GLU A 47 19.21 28.59 20.88
N ASP A 48 18.22 28.58 19.98
CA ASP A 48 17.67 29.86 19.46
C ASP A 48 16.29 30.31 19.97
N ASP A 49 15.39 29.45 20.47
CA ASP A 49 14.31 29.92 21.38
C ASP A 49 13.50 28.78 22.03
N PRO A 50 13.65 28.53 23.35
CA PRO A 50 12.95 27.43 24.05
C PRO A 50 11.42 27.60 24.17
N ARG A 51 10.90 28.77 23.81
CA ARG A 51 9.49 29.16 23.98
C ARG A 51 8.56 28.43 23.02
N PHE A 52 9.00 28.18 21.79
CA PHE A 52 8.14 27.55 20.79
C PHE A 52 7.99 26.04 21.01
N PHE A 53 9.06 25.34 21.37
CA PHE A 53 8.99 23.90 21.74
C PHE A 53 8.07 23.66 22.94
N LEU A 54 8.03 24.61 23.87
CA LEU A 54 7.09 24.61 24.97
C LEU A 54 5.64 24.75 24.48
N ALA A 55 5.37 25.69 23.55
CA ALA A 55 4.04 25.90 22.99
C ALA A 55 3.53 24.65 22.26
N LEU A 56 4.39 24.02 21.46
CA LEU A 56 4.06 22.85 20.66
C LEU A 56 3.83 21.58 21.52
N LYS A 57 4.58 21.41 22.62
CA LYS A 57 4.32 20.33 23.59
C LYS A 57 3.10 20.61 24.47
N ALA A 58 2.84 21.88 24.79
CA ALA A 58 1.61 22.30 25.45
C ALA A 58 0.38 22.04 24.58
N ASP A 59 0.49 22.30 23.27
CA ASP A 59 -0.54 21.99 22.28
C ASP A 59 -0.85 20.48 22.25
N TYR A 60 0.19 19.63 22.17
CA TYR A 60 0.05 18.19 22.23
C TYR A 60 -0.67 17.71 23.51
N ALA A 61 -0.28 18.24 24.67
CA ALA A 61 -0.88 17.87 25.94
C ALA A 61 -2.36 18.31 26.03
N LEU A 62 -2.71 19.47 25.47
CA LEU A 62 -4.08 20.00 25.46
C LEU A 62 -4.99 19.27 24.45
N LYS A 63 -4.45 18.87 23.29
CA LYS A 63 -5.21 18.07 22.30
C LYS A 63 -5.32 16.59 22.71
N ALA A 64 -4.35 16.02 23.43
CA ALA A 64 -4.48 14.69 24.03
C ALA A 64 -5.67 14.60 25.01
N LEU A 65 -6.04 15.74 25.61
CA LEU A 65 -7.22 15.90 26.47
C LEU A 65 -8.49 16.28 25.69
N GLY A 66 -8.44 16.33 24.35
CA GLY A 66 -9.59 16.48 23.45
C GLY A 66 -10.11 17.92 23.29
N ARG A 67 -9.33 18.95 23.63
CA ARG A 67 -9.80 20.35 23.58
C ARG A 67 -9.17 21.15 22.43
N ARG A 68 -9.80 21.07 21.25
CA ARG A 68 -9.29 21.69 20.00
C ARG A 68 -9.31 23.23 19.98
N ASP A 69 -10.22 23.88 20.69
CA ASP A 69 -10.39 25.35 20.62
C ASP A 69 -9.21 26.13 21.23
N LEU A 70 -8.63 25.62 22.32
CA LEU A 70 -7.55 26.30 23.08
C LEU A 70 -6.18 26.18 22.42
N CYS A 71 -6.12 25.33 21.41
CA CYS A 71 -4.91 24.92 20.74
C CYS A 71 -4.59 25.83 19.57
N ALA A 72 -5.62 26.22 18.79
CA ALA A 72 -5.50 27.25 17.77
C ALA A 72 -4.97 28.57 18.34
N GLU A 73 -5.43 28.98 19.54
CA GLU A 73 -4.95 30.21 20.20
C GLU A 73 -3.47 30.12 20.65
N LEU A 74 -3.01 28.94 21.02
CA LEU A 74 -1.61 28.70 21.39
C LEU A 74 -0.72 28.64 20.14
N ASP A 75 -1.19 28.01 19.06
CA ASP A 75 -0.49 27.93 17.78
C ASP A 75 -0.33 29.31 17.11
N ASP A 76 -1.38 30.13 17.07
CA ASP A 76 -1.33 31.50 16.54
C ASP A 76 -0.35 32.37 17.33
N ARG A 77 -0.31 32.19 18.66
CA ARG A 77 0.63 32.90 19.52
C ARG A 77 2.05 32.37 19.36
N ALA A 78 2.23 31.06 19.22
CA ALA A 78 3.53 30.46 18.96
C ALA A 78 4.12 30.98 17.63
N ARG A 79 3.29 31.11 16.58
CA ARG A 79 3.65 31.71 15.30
C ARG A 79 4.04 33.19 15.40
N SER A 80 3.39 33.94 16.29
CA SER A 80 3.68 35.38 16.48
C SER A 80 5.04 35.66 17.17
N VAL A 81 5.57 34.68 17.91
CA VAL A 81 6.84 34.82 18.65
C VAL A 81 8.05 34.62 17.73
N VAL A 82 7.88 33.92 16.61
CA VAL A 82 8.97 33.45 15.76
C VAL A 82 9.26 34.48 14.67
N ARG A 83 10.52 34.94 14.60
CA ARG A 83 10.91 36.03 13.69
C ARG A 83 11.97 35.61 12.65
N GLY A 84 12.72 34.52 12.88
CA GLY A 84 13.73 34.03 11.95
C GLY A 84 13.20 33.16 10.80
N LYS A 85 13.82 33.23 9.62
CA LYS A 85 13.49 32.35 8.47
C LYS A 85 13.90 30.89 8.71
N GLU A 86 15.08 30.66 9.28
CA GLU A 86 15.60 29.33 9.58
C GLU A 86 14.88 28.68 10.77
N GLU A 87 14.58 29.48 11.80
CA GLU A 87 13.67 29.08 12.86
C GLU A 87 12.35 28.62 12.26
N LYS A 88 11.69 29.44 11.43
CA LYS A 88 10.41 29.12 10.80
C LYS A 88 10.42 27.81 10.01
N LEU A 89 11.50 27.49 9.29
CA LEU A 89 11.67 26.20 8.59
C LEU A 89 11.76 25.03 9.58
N ARG A 90 12.59 25.16 10.61
CA ARG A 90 12.67 24.16 11.70
C ARG A 90 11.32 24.00 12.40
N LEU A 91 10.54 25.07 12.55
CA LEU A 91 9.20 24.99 13.15
C LEU A 91 8.22 24.23 12.27
N LEU A 92 8.22 24.49 10.97
CA LEU A 92 7.36 23.81 10.02
C LEU A 92 7.67 22.30 9.98
N SER A 93 8.94 21.93 10.09
CA SER A 93 9.38 20.53 10.16
C SER A 93 8.88 19.79 11.40
N VAL A 94 8.73 20.47 12.54
CA VAL A 94 8.20 19.89 13.77
C VAL A 94 6.67 19.96 13.77
N GLU A 95 6.07 21.08 13.39
CA GLU A 95 4.62 21.31 13.39
C GLU A 95 3.85 20.34 12.48
N LEU A 96 4.44 19.95 11.35
CA LEU A 96 3.79 19.07 10.38
C LEU A 96 3.48 17.66 10.94
N PRO A 97 4.44 16.88 11.49
CA PRO A 97 4.15 15.63 12.20
C PRO A 97 3.07 15.76 13.27
N HIS A 98 3.02 16.92 13.95
CA HIS A 98 2.03 17.17 15.00
C HIS A 98 0.63 17.34 14.40
N ARG A 99 0.47 18.18 13.36
CA ARG A 99 -0.80 18.36 12.65
C ARG A 99 -1.30 17.06 12.01
N ILE A 100 -0.37 16.24 11.51
CA ILE A 100 -0.65 14.91 10.98
C ILE A 100 -1.22 13.97 12.05
N ALA A 101 -0.63 13.96 13.26
CA ALA A 101 -1.15 13.15 14.38
C ALA A 101 -2.57 13.55 14.78
N LEU A 102 -2.91 14.83 14.57
CA LEU A 102 -4.18 15.44 14.95
C LEU A 102 -5.26 15.36 13.88
N ARG A 103 -4.91 14.91 12.66
CA ARG A 103 -5.80 14.79 11.49
C ARG A 103 -6.33 16.14 10.97
N GLU A 104 -5.61 17.22 11.21
CA GLU A 104 -5.92 18.54 10.66
C GLU A 104 -5.26 18.66 9.28
N TRP A 105 -5.85 18.00 8.27
CA TRP A 105 -5.22 17.82 6.95
C TRP A 105 -5.01 19.14 6.21
N GLU A 106 -6.01 20.03 6.19
CA GLU A 106 -5.91 21.35 5.54
C GLU A 106 -4.76 22.17 6.13
N ALA A 107 -4.66 22.17 7.46
CA ALA A 107 -3.62 22.87 8.20
C ALA A 107 -2.23 22.25 7.95
N ALA A 108 -2.13 20.94 7.74
CA ALA A 108 -0.89 20.27 7.38
C ALA A 108 -0.44 20.64 5.95
N TRP A 109 -1.37 20.70 5.00
CA TRP A 109 -1.10 21.18 3.63
C TRP A 109 -0.68 22.66 3.60
N ASP A 110 -1.25 23.51 4.45
CA ASP A 110 -0.80 24.89 4.62
C ASP A 110 0.64 25.00 5.13
N CYS A 111 1.01 24.15 6.09
CA CYS A 111 2.40 24.07 6.55
C CYS A 111 3.32 23.61 5.42
N LEU A 112 2.92 22.61 4.64
CA LEU A 112 3.71 22.12 3.52
C LEU A 112 3.97 23.21 2.48
N ARG A 113 2.96 24.04 2.16
CA ARG A 113 3.08 25.18 1.25
C ARG A 113 3.97 26.30 1.79
N ALA A 114 4.11 26.41 3.11
CA ALA A 114 4.96 27.41 3.75
C ALA A 114 6.45 27.03 3.79
N ILE A 115 6.79 25.76 3.54
CA ILE A 115 8.18 25.28 3.45
C ILE A 115 8.76 25.75 2.11
N THR A 116 9.81 26.57 2.18
CA THR A 116 10.49 27.12 0.99
C THR A 116 11.61 26.23 0.48
N ASP A 117 12.14 25.33 1.31
CA ASP A 117 13.17 24.38 0.91
C ASP A 117 12.58 23.16 0.19
N ALA A 118 13.18 22.77 -0.93
CA ALA A 118 12.65 21.73 -1.80
C ALA A 118 12.87 20.32 -1.22
N GLU A 119 14.01 20.08 -0.57
CA GLU A 119 14.36 18.77 0.00
C GLU A 119 13.53 18.49 1.25
N GLU A 120 13.44 19.45 2.17
CA GLU A 120 12.59 19.34 3.36
C GLU A 120 11.11 19.20 2.99
N ARG A 121 10.64 19.90 1.95
CA ARG A 121 9.26 19.77 1.46
C ARG A 121 8.99 18.36 0.92
N ALA A 122 9.90 17.79 0.14
CA ALA A 122 9.73 16.43 -0.40
C ALA A 122 9.70 15.38 0.72
N HIS A 123 10.57 15.51 1.73
CA HIS A 123 10.58 14.64 2.90
C HIS A 123 9.26 14.74 3.68
N SER A 124 8.85 15.97 3.99
CA SER A 124 7.60 16.32 4.68
C SER A 124 6.36 15.82 3.95
N LEU A 125 6.31 15.98 2.62
CA LEU A 125 5.26 15.45 1.76
C LEU A 125 5.21 13.93 1.86
N GLY A 126 6.38 13.29 1.85
CA GLY A 126 6.52 11.85 2.09
C GLY A 126 5.84 11.43 3.37
N GLU A 127 6.17 12.06 4.50
CA GLU A 127 5.59 11.76 5.81
C GLU A 127 4.05 11.93 5.81
N LEU A 128 3.56 13.04 5.27
CA LEU A 128 2.14 13.34 5.14
C LEU A 128 1.40 12.26 4.33
N VAL A 129 1.92 11.90 3.17
CA VAL A 129 1.33 10.86 2.31
C VAL A 129 1.29 9.52 3.03
N THR A 130 2.34 9.12 3.76
CA THR A 130 2.28 7.89 4.57
C THR A 130 1.22 7.92 5.63
N ALA A 131 1.08 9.04 6.32
CA ALA A 131 0.10 9.16 7.39
C ALA A 131 -1.33 9.15 6.82
N LEU A 132 -1.57 9.85 5.71
CA LEU A 132 -2.84 9.81 4.99
C LEU A 132 -3.19 8.38 4.56
N CYS A 133 -2.22 7.63 4.02
CA CYS A 133 -2.40 6.24 3.63
C CYS A 133 -2.74 5.33 4.81
N ARG A 134 -2.01 5.45 5.92
CA ARG A 134 -2.26 4.64 7.14
C ARG A 134 -3.61 4.97 7.78
N GLN A 135 -4.06 6.21 7.68
CA GLN A 135 -5.31 6.67 8.29
C GLN A 135 -6.54 6.55 7.38
N GLY A 136 -6.38 6.19 6.10
CA GLY A 136 -7.51 5.99 5.19
C GLY A 136 -8.07 7.28 4.58
N ALA A 137 -7.39 8.42 4.71
CA ALA A 137 -7.90 9.74 4.33
C ALA A 137 -7.65 10.07 2.83
N LEU A 138 -8.19 9.24 1.94
CA LEU A 138 -8.01 9.36 0.48
C LEU A 138 -8.66 10.60 -0.14
N GLN A 139 -9.86 10.95 0.33
CA GLN A 139 -10.60 12.10 -0.19
C GLN A 139 -9.86 13.41 0.04
N GLU A 140 -9.17 13.53 1.17
CA GLU A 140 -8.38 14.71 1.52
C GLU A 140 -7.14 14.85 0.64
N LEU A 141 -6.46 13.72 0.35
CA LEU A 141 -5.34 13.71 -0.59
C LEU A 141 -5.80 14.20 -1.98
N ILE A 142 -6.93 13.71 -2.46
CA ILE A 142 -7.45 14.06 -3.79
C ILE A 142 -7.88 15.53 -3.86
N THR A 143 -8.57 16.01 -2.83
CA THR A 143 -9.14 17.37 -2.81
C THR A 143 -8.06 18.43 -2.67
N GLN A 144 -7.03 18.17 -1.85
CA GLN A 144 -6.01 19.16 -1.48
C GLN A 144 -4.74 19.10 -2.35
N CYS A 145 -4.53 18.02 -3.12
CA CYS A 145 -3.34 17.89 -3.97
C CYS A 145 -3.40 18.83 -5.19
N GLY A 146 -2.65 19.93 -5.11
CA GLY A 146 -2.44 20.87 -6.22
C GLY A 146 -1.59 20.25 -7.35
N GLU A 147 -1.68 20.81 -8.55
CA GLU A 147 -0.99 20.31 -9.77
C GLU A 147 0.52 20.04 -9.57
N GLU A 148 1.22 20.93 -8.87
CA GLU A 148 2.67 20.89 -8.68
C GLU A 148 3.13 19.71 -7.81
N ASP A 149 2.34 19.34 -6.80
CA ASP A 149 2.67 18.26 -5.88
C ASP A 149 2.32 16.88 -6.45
N ARG A 150 1.55 16.80 -7.54
CA ARG A 150 1.02 15.53 -8.07
C ARG A 150 2.11 14.56 -8.48
N GLU A 151 3.06 15.02 -9.27
CA GLU A 151 4.14 14.14 -9.75
C GLU A 151 4.98 13.63 -8.58
N GLN A 152 5.21 14.48 -7.58
CA GLN A 152 5.94 14.10 -6.38
C GLN A 152 5.15 13.09 -5.55
N VAL A 153 3.85 13.29 -5.36
CA VAL A 153 2.96 12.36 -4.65
C VAL A 153 2.93 11.00 -5.34
N VAL A 154 2.78 10.95 -6.67
CA VAL A 154 2.80 9.68 -7.42
C VAL A 154 4.13 8.97 -7.24
N ARG A 155 5.26 9.67 -7.44
CA ARG A 155 6.60 9.08 -7.26
C ARG A 155 6.82 8.54 -5.85
N LEU A 156 6.38 9.28 -4.83
CA LEU A 156 6.49 8.85 -3.43
C LEU A 156 5.60 7.63 -3.15
N LEU A 157 4.38 7.60 -3.68
CA LEU A 157 3.49 6.45 -3.55
C LEU A 157 4.06 5.22 -4.26
N GLU A 158 4.63 5.35 -5.45
CA GLU A 158 5.28 4.25 -6.18
C GLU A 158 6.49 3.70 -5.42
N GLN A 159 7.34 4.58 -4.88
CA GLN A 159 8.49 4.20 -4.06
C GLN A 159 8.07 3.46 -2.78
N LYS A 160 7.05 3.98 -2.09
CA LYS A 160 6.54 3.37 -0.86
C LYS A 160 5.79 2.07 -1.14
N ALA A 161 4.98 2.03 -2.20
CA ALA A 161 4.34 0.81 -2.65
C ALA A 161 5.39 -0.27 -2.90
N ALA A 162 6.44 0.04 -3.67
CA ALA A 162 7.53 -0.88 -3.99
C ALA A 162 8.26 -1.43 -2.75
N GLY A 163 8.47 -0.62 -1.72
CA GLY A 163 9.15 -1.02 -0.48
C GLY A 163 8.24 -1.59 0.61
N SER A 164 6.92 -1.54 0.44
CA SER A 164 5.95 -1.93 1.47
C SER A 164 5.62 -3.41 1.49
N ASP A 165 5.23 -3.89 2.68
CA ASP A 165 4.63 -5.20 2.89
C ASP A 165 3.17 -5.22 2.42
N LEU A 166 2.87 -6.05 1.41
CA LEU A 166 1.55 -6.15 0.78
C LEU A 166 0.40 -6.52 1.75
N LYS A 167 0.71 -7.14 2.89
CA LYS A 167 -0.28 -7.57 3.89
C LYS A 167 -0.84 -6.42 4.71
N HIS A 168 -0.05 -5.38 4.97
CA HIS A 168 -0.41 -4.35 5.95
C HIS A 168 -0.70 -3.01 5.30
N GLU A 169 -0.02 -2.71 4.20
CA GLU A 169 -0.11 -1.39 3.58
C GLU A 169 -0.86 -1.47 2.25
N LYS A 170 -1.77 -0.51 2.04
CA LYS A 170 -2.69 -0.47 0.88
C LYS A 170 -2.27 0.56 -0.16
N PHE A 171 -0.98 0.83 -0.32
CA PHE A 171 -0.49 1.91 -1.19
C PHE A 171 -0.91 1.75 -2.65
N TYR A 172 -0.97 0.52 -3.18
CA TYR A 172 -1.44 0.28 -4.54
C TYR A 172 -2.92 0.66 -4.72
N GLU A 173 -3.78 0.39 -3.73
CA GLU A 173 -5.20 0.81 -3.76
C GLU A 173 -5.33 2.35 -3.74
N PHE A 174 -4.45 3.02 -3.00
CA PHE A 174 -4.34 4.49 -3.01
C PHE A 174 -3.86 5.02 -4.36
N LEU A 175 -2.85 4.40 -4.98
CA LEU A 175 -2.39 4.74 -6.32
C LEU A 175 -3.52 4.59 -7.35
N TYR A 176 -4.21 3.45 -7.32
CA TYR A 176 -5.33 3.18 -8.21
C TYR A 176 -6.44 4.23 -8.10
N THR A 177 -6.88 4.53 -6.88
CA THR A 177 -7.94 5.52 -6.64
C THR A 177 -7.50 6.93 -7.05
N PHE A 178 -6.24 7.29 -6.79
CA PHE A 178 -5.67 8.58 -7.20
C PHE A 178 -5.63 8.73 -8.73
N HIS A 179 -5.16 7.72 -9.46
CA HIS A 179 -5.14 7.74 -10.92
C HIS A 179 -6.54 7.68 -11.55
N THR A 180 -7.45 6.90 -10.95
CA THR A 180 -8.86 6.81 -11.41
C THR A 180 -9.58 8.15 -11.30
N HIS A 181 -9.39 8.87 -10.18
CA HIS A 181 -9.97 10.20 -10.01
C HIS A 181 -9.43 11.21 -11.04
N ARG A 182 -8.18 11.02 -11.48
CA ARG A 182 -7.55 11.86 -12.52
C ARG A 182 -7.87 11.40 -13.95
N MET A 183 -8.69 10.37 -14.13
CA MET A 183 -8.98 9.77 -15.43
C MET A 183 -7.72 9.23 -16.15
N CYS A 184 -6.64 8.98 -15.40
CA CYS A 184 -5.39 8.42 -15.91
C CYS A 184 -5.44 6.89 -15.81
N TYR A 185 -6.28 6.28 -16.65
CA TYR A 185 -6.60 4.86 -16.52
C TYR A 185 -5.43 3.93 -16.87
N ARG A 186 -4.50 4.35 -17.74
CA ARG A 186 -3.32 3.57 -18.09
C ARG A 186 -2.40 3.37 -16.89
N ASP A 187 -2.12 4.45 -16.16
CA ASP A 187 -1.26 4.40 -14.97
C ASP A 187 -1.96 3.67 -13.81
N ALA A 188 -3.28 3.83 -13.68
CA ALA A 188 -4.09 3.04 -12.75
C ALA A 188 -3.97 1.53 -13.04
N ALA A 189 -4.06 1.17 -14.33
CA ALA A 189 -3.91 -0.21 -14.77
C ALA A 189 -2.49 -0.74 -14.49
N ALA A 190 -1.45 0.08 -14.69
CA ALA A 190 -0.06 -0.26 -14.45
C ALA A 190 0.21 -0.55 -12.96
N ALA A 191 -0.28 0.32 -12.07
CA ALA A 191 -0.14 0.13 -10.62
C ALA A 191 -0.81 -1.17 -10.13
N MET A 192 -2.01 -1.48 -10.64
CA MET A 192 -2.72 -2.71 -10.28
C MET A 192 -2.08 -3.97 -10.89
N PHE A 193 -1.53 -3.86 -12.10
CA PHE A 193 -0.81 -4.95 -12.73
C PHE A 193 0.46 -5.31 -11.95
N GLU A 194 1.23 -4.30 -11.52
CA GLU A 194 2.41 -4.49 -10.67
C GLU A 194 2.03 -5.16 -9.34
N LEU A 195 0.93 -4.73 -8.70
CA LEU A 195 0.41 -5.38 -7.49
C LEU A 195 0.11 -6.88 -7.75
N GLY A 196 -0.55 -7.20 -8.85
CA GLY A 196 -0.87 -8.59 -9.22
C GLY A 196 0.38 -9.46 -9.43
N GLN A 197 1.42 -8.90 -10.05
CA GLN A 197 2.70 -9.58 -10.24
C GLN A 197 3.44 -9.80 -8.92
N ARG A 198 3.50 -8.79 -8.05
CA ARG A 198 4.15 -8.92 -6.74
C ARG A 198 3.43 -9.91 -5.85
N LEU A 199 2.09 -9.90 -5.83
CA LEU A 199 1.31 -10.89 -5.10
C LEU A 199 1.58 -12.32 -5.59
N ALA A 200 1.85 -12.50 -6.89
CA ALA A 200 2.25 -13.78 -7.48
C ALA A 200 3.57 -14.31 -6.89
N GLN A 201 4.55 -13.40 -6.71
CA GLN A 201 5.91 -13.72 -6.27
C GLN A 201 6.01 -13.85 -4.74
N GLU A 202 5.48 -12.87 -4.01
CA GLU A 202 5.64 -12.76 -2.56
C GLU A 202 4.72 -13.71 -1.79
N THR A 203 3.60 -14.13 -2.41
CA THR A 203 2.70 -15.09 -1.77
C THR A 203 3.05 -16.53 -2.16
N SER A 204 4.19 -17.01 -1.66
CA SER A 204 4.55 -18.43 -1.75
C SER A 204 3.72 -19.31 -0.79
N SER A 205 2.99 -18.71 0.15
CA SER A 205 2.21 -19.45 1.16
C SER A 205 0.76 -19.77 0.76
N GLY A 206 0.39 -19.57 -0.52
CA GLY A 206 -0.90 -20.04 -1.06
C GLY A 206 -2.15 -19.59 -0.31
N SER A 207 -2.12 -18.47 0.41
CA SER A 207 -3.29 -18.00 1.17
C SER A 207 -4.42 -17.66 0.21
N VAL A 208 -5.61 -18.22 0.41
CA VAL A 208 -6.77 -17.98 -0.46
C VAL A 208 -7.04 -16.48 -0.62
N GLU A 209 -6.92 -15.70 0.46
CA GLU A 209 -7.11 -14.24 0.46
C GLU A 209 -6.11 -13.52 -0.46
N SER A 210 -4.85 -13.97 -0.49
CA SER A 210 -3.83 -13.35 -1.34
C SER A 210 -4.06 -13.63 -2.83
N VAL A 211 -4.55 -14.82 -3.16
CA VAL A 211 -4.89 -15.21 -4.53
C VAL A 211 -6.15 -14.48 -4.98
N GLU A 212 -7.13 -14.31 -4.09
CA GLU A 212 -8.30 -13.46 -4.36
C GLU A 212 -7.90 -12.00 -4.61
N ARG A 213 -6.99 -11.46 -3.78
CA ARG A 213 -6.46 -10.12 -3.99
C ARG A 213 -5.69 -9.99 -5.30
N GLN A 214 -4.96 -11.03 -5.71
CA GLN A 214 -4.28 -11.10 -6.99
C GLN A 214 -5.28 -11.06 -8.17
N VAL A 215 -6.33 -11.89 -8.11
CA VAL A 215 -7.40 -11.90 -9.12
C VAL A 215 -8.07 -10.53 -9.22
N ASN A 216 -8.38 -9.91 -8.08
CA ASN A 216 -8.97 -8.59 -8.03
C ASN A 216 -8.04 -7.53 -8.62
N ALA A 217 -6.75 -7.57 -8.33
CA ALA A 217 -5.77 -6.64 -8.88
C ALA A 217 -5.72 -6.72 -10.43
N TYR A 218 -5.65 -7.92 -11.00
CA TYR A 218 -5.69 -8.07 -12.46
C TYR A 218 -7.04 -7.63 -13.05
N LEU A 219 -8.16 -7.92 -12.40
CA LEU A 219 -9.47 -7.46 -12.85
C LEU A 219 -9.56 -5.93 -12.88
N MET A 220 -9.06 -5.25 -11.84
CA MET A 220 -9.01 -3.79 -11.78
C MET A 220 -8.11 -3.21 -12.87
N SER A 221 -7.00 -3.88 -13.17
CA SER A 221 -6.12 -3.52 -14.29
C SER A 221 -6.82 -3.66 -15.64
N ILE A 222 -7.49 -4.79 -15.90
CA ILE A 222 -8.26 -5.04 -17.13
C ILE A 222 -9.37 -4.00 -17.28
N ASN A 223 -10.13 -3.72 -16.22
CA ASN A 223 -11.21 -2.75 -16.25
C ASN A 223 -10.69 -1.35 -16.58
N SER A 224 -9.59 -0.94 -15.94
CA SER A 224 -8.97 0.38 -16.20
C SER A 224 -8.45 0.49 -17.61
N LEU A 225 -7.72 -0.52 -18.09
CA LEU A 225 -7.17 -0.49 -19.44
C LEU A 225 -8.28 -0.56 -20.50
N SER A 226 -9.39 -1.23 -20.21
CA SER A 226 -10.56 -1.28 -21.10
C SER A 226 -11.27 0.08 -21.23
N LEU A 227 -11.07 1.00 -20.29
CA LEU A 227 -11.57 2.38 -20.40
C LEU A 227 -10.71 3.26 -21.32
N CYS A 228 -9.48 2.83 -21.63
CA CYS A 228 -8.61 3.51 -22.58
C CYS A 228 -9.02 3.20 -24.02
N GLU A 229 -8.68 4.11 -24.95
CA GLU A 229 -8.86 3.86 -26.38
C GLU A 229 -8.09 2.61 -26.82
N PRO A 230 -8.59 1.80 -27.77
CA PRO A 230 -7.96 0.54 -28.18
C PRO A 230 -6.49 0.64 -28.59
N ARG A 231 -6.04 1.82 -29.05
CA ARG A 231 -4.65 2.09 -29.45
C ARG A 231 -3.71 2.24 -28.24
N ASP A 232 -4.23 2.64 -27.09
CA ASP A 232 -3.49 2.91 -25.87
C ASP A 232 -3.68 1.81 -24.81
N GLN A 233 -4.23 0.64 -25.20
CA GLN A 233 -4.45 -0.51 -24.32
C GLN A 233 -3.19 -1.34 -24.08
N TRP A 234 -2.15 -0.66 -23.60
CA TRP A 234 -0.87 -1.26 -23.29
C TRP A 234 -0.26 -0.63 -22.03
N ILE A 235 0.59 -1.39 -21.35
CA ILE A 235 1.24 -1.02 -20.10
C ILE A 235 2.73 -1.31 -20.21
N GLU A 236 3.57 -0.47 -19.60
CA GLU A 236 4.99 -0.75 -19.46
C GLU A 236 5.22 -1.79 -18.37
N ARG A 237 5.98 -2.84 -18.69
CA ARG A 237 6.32 -3.88 -17.74
C ARG A 237 7.19 -3.30 -16.64
N PRO A 238 6.80 -3.42 -15.35
CA PRO A 238 7.65 -2.96 -14.27
C PRO A 238 8.96 -3.77 -14.28
N PRO A 239 10.12 -3.14 -14.04
CA PRO A 239 11.39 -3.85 -14.02
C PRO A 239 11.39 -4.91 -12.92
N ARG A 240 11.68 -6.17 -13.28
CA ARG A 240 11.72 -7.31 -12.36
C ARG A 240 12.71 -7.12 -11.21
N ASN A 241 13.82 -6.42 -11.46
CA ASN A 241 14.84 -6.04 -10.48
C ASN A 241 14.85 -4.53 -10.30
N ARG A 242 13.94 -3.99 -9.47
CA ARG A 242 14.10 -2.59 -9.00
C ARG A 242 15.34 -2.54 -8.08
N PRO A 243 16.29 -1.61 -8.28
CA PRO A 243 17.59 -1.57 -7.59
C PRO A 243 17.53 -1.30 -6.06
N GLY A 244 16.38 -1.43 -5.42
CA GLY A 244 16.22 -1.41 -3.96
C GLY A 244 16.08 -2.79 -3.32
N ASN A 245 15.80 -3.85 -4.10
CA ASN A 245 15.55 -5.20 -3.58
C ASN A 245 16.80 -6.12 -3.66
N VAL A 246 17.98 -5.54 -3.44
CA VAL A 246 19.19 -6.33 -3.17
C VAL A 246 19.11 -6.83 -1.73
N THR A 247 18.24 -7.82 -1.53
CA THR A 247 18.25 -8.60 -0.29
C THR A 247 19.61 -9.32 -0.18
N SER A 248 20.46 -8.76 0.68
CA SER A 248 21.54 -9.45 1.38
C SER A 248 22.53 -10.24 0.52
N THR A 249 23.57 -9.57 0.04
CA THR A 249 24.81 -10.17 -0.48
C THR A 249 25.66 -10.90 0.58
N LYS A 250 25.13 -11.21 1.77
CA LYS A 250 25.95 -11.68 2.92
C LYS A 250 25.79 -13.14 3.34
N ARG A 251 25.16 -14.01 2.53
CA ARG A 251 25.16 -15.47 2.76
C ARG A 251 25.04 -16.27 1.46
N SER A 252 26.14 -16.42 0.71
CA SER A 252 26.33 -17.60 -0.14
C SER A 252 27.81 -17.75 -0.48
N GLN A 253 28.57 -18.29 0.48
CA GLN A 253 29.83 -18.94 0.20
C GLN A 253 29.49 -20.36 -0.26
N ASP A 254 29.06 -20.52 -1.51
CA ASP A 254 29.01 -21.84 -2.15
C ASP A 254 29.11 -21.60 -3.67
N ASP A 255 30.22 -22.06 -4.25
CA ASP A 255 30.58 -21.92 -5.66
C ASP A 255 29.72 -22.83 -6.54
N ARG A 256 28.41 -22.55 -6.61
CA ARG A 256 27.55 -23.06 -7.68
C ARG A 256 27.19 -21.88 -8.57
N PRO A 257 27.41 -21.96 -9.89
CA PRO A 257 26.91 -20.94 -10.80
C PRO A 257 25.38 -20.92 -10.63
N ARG A 258 24.87 -19.83 -10.03
CA ARG A 258 23.46 -19.49 -10.19
C ARG A 258 23.26 -19.40 -11.70
N LEU A 259 22.29 -20.15 -12.24
CA LEU A 259 21.89 -19.93 -13.62
C LEU A 259 21.65 -18.43 -13.74
N GLU A 260 22.50 -17.76 -14.52
CA GLU A 260 22.27 -16.41 -14.96
C GLU A 260 20.85 -16.41 -15.50
N ASP A 261 19.97 -15.62 -14.88
CA ASP A 261 18.62 -15.42 -15.38
C ASP A 261 18.79 -15.01 -16.83
N VAL A 262 18.42 -15.92 -17.73
CA VAL A 262 18.42 -15.65 -19.15
C VAL A 262 17.43 -14.51 -19.32
N ASP A 263 17.96 -13.30 -19.50
CA ASP A 263 17.22 -12.13 -19.94
C ASP A 263 16.72 -12.44 -21.36
N PHE A 264 15.70 -13.29 -21.44
CA PHE A 264 14.84 -13.32 -22.61
C PHE A 264 14.42 -11.86 -22.82
N GLU A 265 14.58 -11.35 -24.05
CA GLU A 265 14.06 -10.06 -24.49
C GLU A 265 12.54 -10.07 -24.36
N VAL A 266 12.05 -9.97 -23.13
CA VAL A 266 10.62 -9.88 -22.89
C VAL A 266 10.23 -8.47 -23.26
N SER A 267 9.28 -8.35 -24.18
CA SER A 267 8.76 -7.06 -24.63
C SER A 267 8.54 -6.14 -23.42
N PRO A 268 9.08 -4.91 -23.45
CA PRO A 268 8.86 -3.95 -22.37
C PRO A 268 7.39 -3.53 -22.28
N VAL A 269 6.58 -3.85 -23.29
CA VAL A 269 5.16 -3.52 -23.38
C VAL A 269 4.32 -4.76 -23.18
N VAL A 270 3.35 -4.66 -22.28
CA VAL A 270 2.32 -5.66 -21.96
C VAL A 270 1.00 -5.20 -22.55
N GLU A 271 0.42 -6.00 -23.42
CA GLU A 271 -0.89 -5.75 -24.00
C GLU A 271 -2.01 -6.27 -23.10
N LEU A 272 -3.23 -5.78 -23.32
CA LEU A 272 -4.43 -6.21 -22.61
C LEU A 272 -4.69 -7.72 -22.72
N SER A 273 -4.34 -8.34 -23.85
CA SER A 273 -4.42 -9.80 -24.08
C SER A 273 -3.54 -10.57 -23.08
N GLU A 274 -2.32 -10.11 -22.84
CA GLU A 274 -1.39 -10.73 -21.91
C GLU A 274 -1.86 -10.58 -20.45
N ILE A 275 -2.46 -9.44 -20.08
CA ILE A 275 -3.04 -9.23 -18.75
C ILE A 275 -4.23 -10.19 -18.52
N ARG A 276 -5.08 -10.39 -19.55
CA ARG A 276 -6.17 -11.37 -19.49
C ARG A 276 -5.67 -12.79 -19.27
N ASN A 277 -4.58 -13.16 -19.95
CA ASN A 277 -3.95 -14.46 -19.78
C ASN A 277 -3.44 -14.66 -18.34
N GLN A 278 -2.84 -13.63 -17.73
CA GLN A 278 -2.40 -13.69 -16.34
C GLN A 278 -3.57 -13.73 -15.34
N TYR A 279 -4.66 -13.03 -15.65
CA TYR A 279 -5.90 -13.09 -14.88
C TYR A 279 -6.51 -14.50 -14.89
N GLU A 280 -6.61 -15.14 -16.05
CA GLU A 280 -7.14 -16.50 -16.16
C GLU A 280 -6.29 -17.52 -15.40
N LEU A 281 -4.96 -17.38 -15.43
CA LEU A 281 -4.05 -18.19 -14.64
C LEU A 281 -4.25 -17.95 -13.13
N ALA A 282 -4.45 -16.71 -12.70
CA ALA A 282 -4.77 -16.39 -11.31
C ALA A 282 -6.12 -16.97 -10.87
N LEU A 283 -7.12 -16.99 -11.76
CA LEU A 283 -8.41 -17.66 -11.51
C LEU A 283 -8.22 -19.18 -11.33
N ALA A 284 -7.43 -19.82 -12.20
CA ALA A 284 -7.08 -21.23 -12.07
C ALA A 284 -6.41 -21.52 -10.72
N ARG A 285 -5.49 -20.64 -10.31
CA ARG A 285 -4.83 -20.70 -9.01
C ARG A 285 -5.85 -20.59 -7.87
N ARG A 286 -6.82 -19.69 -7.97
CA ARG A 286 -7.89 -19.51 -6.96
C ARG A 286 -8.74 -20.76 -6.82
N THR A 287 -9.13 -21.39 -7.93
CA THR A 287 -9.92 -22.63 -7.91
C THR A 287 -9.14 -23.78 -7.27
N LEU A 288 -7.85 -23.90 -7.59
CA LEU A 288 -6.99 -24.95 -7.03
C LEU A 288 -6.62 -24.71 -5.56
N SER A 289 -6.66 -23.45 -5.09
CA SER A 289 -6.39 -23.09 -3.69
C SER A 289 -7.54 -23.45 -2.75
N ARG A 290 -8.73 -23.74 -3.28
CA ARG A 290 -9.86 -24.25 -2.49
C ARG A 290 -9.68 -25.75 -2.20
N PRO A 291 -10.14 -26.26 -1.04
CA PRO A 291 -10.08 -27.68 -0.73
C PRO A 291 -10.87 -28.48 -1.78
N PRO A 292 -10.38 -29.67 -2.21
CA PRO A 292 -9.33 -30.50 -1.58
C PRO A 292 -7.88 -30.25 -2.04
N THR A 293 -7.64 -29.37 -3.02
CA THR A 293 -6.32 -29.23 -3.68
C THR A 293 -5.41 -28.14 -3.09
N SER A 294 -5.80 -27.53 -1.97
CA SER A 294 -5.11 -26.39 -1.36
C SER A 294 -3.62 -26.60 -1.07
N ASN A 295 -3.19 -27.85 -0.85
CA ASN A 295 -1.80 -28.19 -0.52
C ASN A 295 -0.86 -28.19 -1.75
N LEU A 296 -1.39 -28.15 -2.97
CA LEU A 296 -0.62 -28.29 -4.21
C LEU A 296 -0.17 -26.94 -4.80
N VAL A 297 -0.64 -25.82 -4.25
CA VAL A 297 -0.52 -24.48 -4.86
C VAL A 297 0.32 -23.55 -3.99
N CYS A 298 1.63 -23.80 -3.94
CA CYS A 298 2.57 -22.90 -3.26
C CYS A 298 3.33 -21.99 -4.23
N ASN A 299 3.51 -22.42 -5.48
CA ASN A 299 4.31 -21.70 -6.49
C ASN A 299 3.42 -21.03 -7.56
N PRO A 300 3.90 -19.98 -8.24
CA PRO A 300 3.26 -19.48 -9.45
C PRO A 300 3.21 -20.62 -10.49
N LEU A 301 1.99 -20.98 -10.93
CA LEU A 301 1.78 -22.09 -11.85
C LEU A 301 2.19 -21.70 -13.27
N THR A 302 2.80 -22.63 -14.00
CA THR A 302 2.88 -22.53 -15.46
C THR A 302 1.53 -22.92 -16.09
N PRO A 303 1.21 -22.44 -17.31
CA PRO A 303 -0.03 -22.81 -18.00
C PRO A 303 -0.22 -24.33 -18.15
N SER A 304 0.85 -25.07 -18.46
CA SER A 304 0.82 -26.53 -18.60
C SER A 304 0.54 -27.25 -17.27
N GLU A 305 1.15 -26.78 -16.17
CA GLU A 305 0.88 -27.33 -14.84
C GLU A 305 -0.54 -27.03 -14.38
N ALA A 306 -1.04 -25.82 -14.66
CA ALA A 306 -2.41 -25.43 -14.35
C ALA A 306 -3.43 -26.34 -15.04
N VAL A 307 -3.25 -26.63 -16.33
CA VAL A 307 -4.12 -27.54 -17.08
C VAL A 307 -4.08 -28.96 -16.50
N SER A 308 -2.89 -29.47 -16.17
CA SER A 308 -2.75 -30.80 -15.57
C SER A 308 -3.41 -30.89 -14.19
N LEU A 309 -3.20 -29.89 -13.33
CA LEU A 309 -3.77 -29.86 -11.98
C LEU A 309 -5.29 -29.67 -12.01
N LEU A 310 -5.82 -28.83 -12.90
CA LEU A 310 -7.27 -28.69 -13.10
C LEU A 310 -7.90 -29.99 -13.62
N GLY A 311 -7.23 -30.69 -14.53
CA GLY A 311 -7.66 -32.02 -14.99
C GLY A 311 -7.74 -33.02 -13.83
N SER A 312 -6.72 -33.06 -12.97
CA SER A 312 -6.70 -33.96 -11.79
C SER A 312 -7.80 -33.63 -10.76
N SER A 313 -8.12 -32.35 -10.59
CA SER A 313 -9.16 -31.90 -9.66
C SER A 313 -10.58 -32.04 -10.19
N GLY A 314 -10.76 -32.30 -11.50
CA GLY A 314 -12.07 -32.46 -12.14
C GLY A 314 -12.64 -31.19 -12.79
N HIS A 315 -11.90 -30.08 -12.78
CA HIS A 315 -12.31 -28.81 -13.37
C HIS A 315 -12.01 -28.74 -14.88
N PHE A 316 -12.56 -29.66 -15.66
CA PHE A 316 -12.22 -29.84 -17.08
C PHE A 316 -12.58 -28.64 -17.96
N ARG A 317 -13.70 -27.95 -17.68
CA ARG A 317 -14.14 -26.79 -18.46
C ARG A 317 -13.10 -25.66 -18.40
N LEU A 318 -12.62 -25.36 -17.19
CA LEU A 318 -11.58 -24.35 -16.97
C LEU A 318 -10.25 -24.78 -17.59
N ALA A 319 -9.88 -26.05 -17.45
CA ALA A 319 -8.66 -26.59 -18.07
C ALA A 319 -8.67 -26.43 -19.61
N LEU A 320 -9.80 -26.75 -20.26
CA LEU A 320 -9.96 -26.59 -21.71
C LEU A 320 -10.02 -25.12 -22.13
N GLN A 321 -10.65 -24.25 -21.35
CA GLN A 321 -10.64 -22.81 -21.63
C GLN A 321 -9.21 -22.25 -21.57
N LEU A 322 -8.46 -22.57 -20.51
CA LEU A 322 -7.07 -22.14 -20.35
C LEU A 322 -6.16 -22.68 -21.45
N SER A 323 -6.35 -23.93 -21.88
CA SER A 323 -5.58 -24.51 -22.99
C SER A 323 -5.74 -23.70 -24.29
N ARG A 324 -6.94 -23.14 -24.52
CA ARG A 324 -7.23 -22.34 -25.73
C ARG A 324 -6.70 -20.92 -25.64
N SER A 325 -6.77 -20.28 -24.46
CA SER A 325 -6.34 -18.89 -24.30
C SER A 325 -4.82 -18.74 -24.15
N LEU A 326 -4.18 -19.69 -23.49
CA LEU A 326 -2.74 -19.70 -23.21
C LEU A 326 -1.93 -20.57 -24.17
N ASP A 327 -2.56 -21.14 -25.19
CA ASP A 327 -1.97 -22.07 -26.16
C ASP A 327 -1.20 -23.24 -25.48
N ALA A 328 -1.79 -23.76 -24.40
CA ALA A 328 -1.22 -24.87 -23.63
C ALA A 328 -1.77 -26.21 -24.13
N ASP A 329 -0.98 -27.27 -24.00
CA ASP A 329 -1.38 -28.62 -24.45
C ASP A 329 -2.66 -29.09 -23.73
N PRO A 330 -3.78 -29.35 -24.45
CA PRO A 330 -5.02 -29.84 -23.85
C PRO A 330 -4.97 -31.34 -23.51
N THR A 331 -3.95 -32.07 -23.98
CA THR A 331 -3.85 -33.52 -23.86
C THR A 331 -3.99 -34.03 -22.41
N PRO A 332 -3.36 -33.43 -21.38
CA PRO A 332 -3.49 -33.89 -20.00
C PRO A 332 -4.94 -33.81 -19.47
N ALA A 333 -5.66 -32.75 -19.84
CA ALA A 333 -7.06 -32.58 -19.45
C ALA A 333 -7.98 -33.58 -20.16
N LEU A 334 -7.72 -33.87 -21.43
CA LEU A 334 -8.49 -34.84 -22.22
C LEU A 334 -8.27 -36.28 -21.75
N ILE A 335 -7.03 -36.65 -21.38
CA ILE A 335 -6.73 -37.97 -20.79
C ILE A 335 -7.49 -38.13 -19.48
N ALA A 336 -7.37 -37.17 -18.56
CA ALA A 336 -8.06 -37.22 -17.27
C ALA A 336 -9.60 -37.27 -17.40
N LEU A 337 -10.15 -36.57 -18.39
CA LEU A 337 -11.58 -36.64 -18.71
C LEU A 337 -11.96 -38.04 -19.22
N THR A 338 -11.17 -38.59 -20.13
CA THR A 338 -11.39 -39.92 -20.71
C THR A 338 -11.35 -41.01 -19.62
N ASP A 339 -10.39 -40.92 -18.71
CA ASP A 339 -10.28 -41.83 -17.57
C ASP A 339 -11.52 -41.76 -16.67
N ARG A 340 -12.00 -40.55 -16.33
CA ARG A 340 -13.22 -40.39 -15.51
C ARG A 340 -14.48 -40.89 -16.21
N VAL A 341 -14.63 -40.64 -17.51
CA VAL A 341 -15.77 -41.15 -18.28
C VAL A 341 -15.75 -42.68 -18.34
N SER A 342 -14.56 -43.29 -18.48
CA SER A 342 -14.42 -44.75 -18.47
C SER A 342 -14.76 -45.37 -17.11
N LEU A 343 -14.37 -44.74 -16.00
CA LEU A 343 -14.74 -45.15 -14.64
C LEU A 343 -16.26 -45.05 -14.40
N PHE A 344 -16.92 -44.05 -14.97
CA PHE A 344 -18.38 -43.92 -14.90
C PHE A 344 -19.07 -45.01 -15.73
N ALA A 345 -18.59 -45.26 -16.95
CA ALA A 345 -19.15 -46.27 -17.85
C ALA A 345 -19.04 -47.71 -17.30
N THR A 346 -18.01 -48.00 -16.49
CA THR A 346 -17.81 -49.31 -15.85
C THR A 346 -18.58 -49.48 -14.53
N GLY A 347 -19.30 -48.46 -14.06
CA GLY A 347 -20.14 -48.52 -12.87
C GLY A 347 -19.38 -48.54 -11.53
N GLN A 348 -18.05 -48.42 -11.54
CA GLN A 348 -17.23 -48.40 -10.32
C GLN A 348 -17.40 -47.11 -9.51
N ALA A 349 -17.94 -46.04 -10.11
CA ALA A 349 -18.22 -44.77 -9.43
C ALA A 349 -19.34 -44.86 -8.36
N SER A 350 -20.14 -45.94 -8.32
CA SER A 350 -21.24 -46.10 -7.35
C SER A 350 -20.82 -46.81 -6.05
N ALA A 351 -19.60 -47.34 -5.95
CA ALA A 351 -19.18 -48.20 -4.83
C ALA A 351 -18.52 -47.44 -3.67
N ASP A 352 -17.85 -46.31 -3.94
CA ASP A 352 -17.33 -45.41 -2.91
C ASP A 352 -18.33 -44.28 -2.67
N GLY A 353 -18.94 -44.29 -1.49
CA GLY A 353 -20.21 -43.66 -1.18
C GLY A 353 -20.31 -42.14 -1.44
N LYS A 354 -21.53 -41.75 -1.83
CA LYS A 354 -22.10 -40.39 -1.68
C LYS A 354 -21.27 -39.25 -2.30
N GLU A 355 -20.97 -39.29 -3.59
CA GLU A 355 -20.69 -38.05 -4.33
C GLU A 355 -21.81 -37.76 -5.32
N LYS A 356 -22.33 -36.54 -5.23
CA LYS A 356 -23.43 -35.99 -6.01
C LYS A 356 -23.12 -36.14 -7.49
N GLY A 357 -23.80 -37.08 -8.14
CA GLY A 357 -23.46 -37.59 -9.47
C GLY A 357 -23.50 -36.61 -10.66
N ASN A 358 -23.68 -35.31 -10.45
CA ASN A 358 -23.64 -34.30 -11.51
C ASN A 358 -22.85 -33.02 -11.14
N ASP A 359 -22.32 -32.88 -9.92
CA ASP A 359 -21.75 -31.58 -9.47
C ASP A 359 -20.53 -31.14 -10.30
N TRP A 360 -19.68 -32.07 -10.78
CA TRP A 360 -18.47 -31.71 -11.54
C TRP A 360 -18.74 -31.13 -12.95
N LEU A 361 -19.94 -31.34 -13.51
CA LEU A 361 -20.39 -30.70 -14.77
C LEU A 361 -21.08 -29.35 -14.50
N THR A 362 -21.63 -29.16 -13.30
CA THR A 362 -22.46 -28.00 -12.91
C THR A 362 -21.75 -27.00 -12.00
N GLU A 363 -20.56 -27.31 -11.46
CA GLU A 363 -19.76 -26.45 -10.57
C GLU A 363 -19.29 -25.12 -11.21
N GLY A 364 -19.59 -24.88 -12.49
CA GLY A 364 -19.40 -23.59 -13.16
C GLY A 364 -20.57 -22.60 -13.04
N GLU A 365 -21.69 -22.97 -12.41
CA GLU A 365 -22.90 -22.12 -12.36
C GLU A 365 -23.00 -21.20 -11.13
N THR A 366 -22.11 -21.30 -10.14
CA THR A 366 -22.13 -20.41 -8.97
C THR A 366 -21.12 -19.26 -9.12
N ILE A 367 -21.53 -18.27 -9.92
CA ILE A 367 -20.98 -16.92 -9.86
C ILE A 367 -22.00 -16.07 -9.11
N ASP A 368 -21.75 -15.82 -7.83
CA ASP A 368 -22.26 -14.65 -7.09
C ASP A 368 -21.10 -13.70 -6.83
#